data_AF-A0A818T4Z3-F1
#
_entry.id   AF-A0A818T4Z3-F1
#
_cell.length_a   1.000
_cell.length_b   1.000
_cell.length_c   1.000
_cell.angle_alpha   90.00
_cell.angle_beta   90.00
_cell.angle_gamma   90.00
#
_symmetry.space_group_name_H-M   'P 1'
#
loop_
_entity.id
_entity.type
_entity.pdbx_description
1 polymer ?
#
loop_
_entity_poly.entity_id
_entity_poly.type
_entity_poly.pdbx_seq_one_letter_code
_entity_poly.pdbx_strand_id
1 'polypeptide(L)'
;DSNTVSAWRTYFVANEFNEIQTFRRIHVPFHLLSVLFFLKVINLENIALADTDIILFPSSSFTANCTMEYNSVFRIGTAFLVLLGTAIIQYLFYIIFYQRLIGDKIINFIDLCSVSNISIIILDQIYHGYYIHGRSPHGISDVNIKDIIMNLERESRSMSGTRGLQANSIEQIFIMKINKTFRAQYDLLFRQYYDYIGPRRKRKDIERRTDILFQSYQNLNRFLCAYIDRSLPTYQYFIRNRYLLEKIFNYEFQTSLNSGLSGNMDNLLFIDNEKIFTKILFYGEENSLFIWNTITFLFIDFISSNYVLAAIITFLLNLIAVGLRNSFGRRNLSKKTLVPRELLI
;
A
#
# COMPACT_ATOMS: atom_id res chain seq x y z
N ASP A 1 -32.05 -3.52 17.13
CA ASP A 1 -30.64 -3.30 17.51
C ASP A 1 -29.63 -4.25 16.86
N SER A 2 -30.00 -5.03 15.84
CA SER A 2 -29.15 -6.10 15.27
C SER A 2 -28.27 -5.72 14.06
N ASN A 3 -28.18 -4.43 13.69
CA ASN A 3 -27.43 -3.98 12.50
C ASN A 3 -26.30 -2.98 12.81
N THR A 4 -25.85 -2.90 14.06
CA THR A 4 -24.67 -2.09 14.39
C THR A 4 -23.40 -2.88 14.05
N VAL A 5 -22.60 -2.37 13.11
CA VAL A 5 -21.26 -2.91 12.82
C VAL A 5 -20.43 -2.85 14.10
N SER A 6 -19.89 -4.00 14.54
CA SER A 6 -19.02 -4.07 15.71
C SER A 6 -17.80 -3.19 15.51
N ALA A 7 -17.47 -2.38 16.53
CA ALA A 7 -16.27 -1.55 16.51
C ALA A 7 -14.99 -2.39 16.36
N TRP A 8 -15.00 -3.62 16.85
CA TRP A 8 -13.86 -4.55 16.77
C TRP A 8 -13.53 -4.96 15.34
N ARG A 9 -14.54 -5.08 14.45
CA ARG A 9 -14.30 -5.37 13.04
C ARG A 9 -13.55 -4.22 12.37
N THR A 10 -14.01 -2.99 12.59
CA THR A 10 -13.35 -1.78 12.06
C THR A 10 -11.93 -1.65 12.60
N TYR A 11 -11.75 -1.94 13.88
CA TYR A 11 -10.46 -1.95 14.51
C TYR A 11 -9.50 -2.97 13.89
N PHE A 12 -9.94 -4.21 13.72
CA PHE A 12 -9.12 -5.28 13.17
C PHE A 12 -8.68 -4.97 11.74
N VAL A 13 -9.63 -4.53 10.89
CA VAL A 13 -9.32 -4.11 9.51
C VAL A 13 -8.39 -2.89 9.49
N ALA A 14 -8.57 -1.92 10.40
CA ALA A 14 -7.69 -0.76 10.49
C ALA A 14 -6.26 -1.15 10.90
N ASN A 15 -6.10 -2.09 11.83
CA ASN A 15 -4.78 -2.58 12.25
C ASN A 15 -4.06 -3.28 11.10
N GLU A 16 -4.73 -4.21 10.43
CA GLU A 16 -4.15 -4.92 9.28
C GLU A 16 -3.82 -3.94 8.15
N PHE A 17 -4.67 -2.93 7.92
CA PHE A 17 -4.37 -1.86 6.96
C PHE A 17 -3.15 -1.04 7.39
N ASN A 18 -2.92 -0.83 8.69
CA ASN A 18 -1.75 -0.11 9.21
C ASN A 18 -0.47 -0.94 9.03
N GLU A 19 -0.52 -2.25 9.27
CA GLU A 19 0.63 -3.16 9.09
C GLU A 19 1.11 -3.19 7.63
N ILE A 20 0.18 -3.28 6.68
CA ILE A 20 0.54 -3.38 5.25
C ILE A 20 1.10 -2.06 4.68
N GLN A 21 1.00 -0.92 5.36
CA GLN A 21 1.46 0.37 4.82
C GLN A 21 2.96 0.42 4.54
N THR A 22 3.74 -0.19 5.42
CA THR A 22 5.20 -0.27 5.31
C THR A 22 5.72 -1.63 4.90
N PHE A 23 4.82 -2.55 4.53
CA PHE A 23 5.23 -3.84 4.00
C PHE A 23 5.96 -3.67 2.67
N ARG A 24 7.15 -4.28 2.58
CA ARG A 24 8.04 -4.23 1.43
C ARG A 24 8.32 -5.64 0.91
N ARG A 25 8.52 -5.76 -0.40
CA ARG A 25 8.95 -7.02 -1.03
C ARG A 25 10.43 -7.28 -0.78
N ILE A 26 11.23 -6.21 -0.80
CA ILE A 26 12.67 -6.26 -0.57
C ILE A 26 12.95 -5.87 0.88
N HIS A 27 13.51 -6.81 1.65
CA HIS A 27 13.89 -6.55 3.03
C HIS A 27 15.22 -5.76 3.08
N VAL A 28 15.12 -4.43 3.18
CA VAL A 28 16.26 -3.49 3.11
C VAL A 28 17.45 -3.84 4.00
N PRO A 29 17.30 -4.20 5.29
CA PRO A 29 18.45 -4.54 6.13
C PRO A 29 19.21 -5.75 5.59
N PHE A 30 18.48 -6.77 5.15
CA PHE A 30 19.08 -7.98 4.57
C PHE A 30 19.71 -7.67 3.21
N HIS A 31 19.06 -6.83 2.39
CA HIS A 31 19.61 -6.34 1.13
C HIS A 31 20.97 -5.65 1.30
N LEU A 32 21.05 -4.65 2.18
CA LEU A 32 22.30 -3.92 2.42
C LEU A 32 23.39 -4.82 3.01
N LEU A 33 23.04 -5.75 3.89
CA LEU A 33 23.98 -6.73 4.44
C LEU A 33 24.52 -7.67 3.35
N SER A 34 23.66 -8.18 2.47
CA SER A 34 24.08 -8.99 1.33
C SER A 34 25.00 -8.22 0.39
N VAL A 35 24.68 -6.95 0.09
CA VAL A 35 25.52 -6.09 -0.74
C VAL A 35 26.91 -5.89 -0.11
N LEU A 36 26.99 -5.62 1.19
CA LEU A 36 28.26 -5.52 1.90
C LEU A 36 29.03 -6.83 1.90
N PHE A 37 28.35 -7.98 2.05
CA PHE A 37 28.98 -9.29 1.96
C PHE A 37 29.65 -9.50 0.59
N PHE A 38 28.92 -9.23 -0.50
CA PHE A 38 29.46 -9.36 -1.85
C PHE A 38 30.60 -8.37 -2.13
N LEU A 39 30.48 -7.10 -1.71
CA LEU A 39 31.51 -6.09 -1.98
C LEU A 39 32.77 -6.28 -1.12
N LYS A 40 32.62 -6.52 0.19
CA LYS A 40 33.72 -6.52 1.18
C LYS A 40 34.22 -7.89 1.60
N VAL A 41 33.38 -8.93 1.61
CA VAL A 41 33.81 -10.27 2.05
C VAL A 41 34.32 -11.10 0.87
N ILE A 42 33.62 -11.02 -0.27
CA ILE A 42 34.07 -11.66 -1.52
C ILE A 42 35.13 -10.80 -2.25
N ASN A 43 35.30 -9.54 -1.83
CA ASN A 43 36.19 -8.55 -2.47
C ASN A 43 35.82 -8.26 -3.92
N LEU A 44 34.53 -8.22 -4.27
CA LEU A 44 34.11 -7.73 -5.60
C LEU A 44 34.52 -6.28 -5.85
N GLU A 45 34.88 -5.53 -4.80
CA GLU A 45 35.49 -4.22 -4.94
C GLU A 45 36.80 -4.22 -5.72
N ASN A 46 37.53 -5.35 -5.75
CA ASN A 46 38.77 -5.47 -6.51
C ASN A 46 38.55 -5.46 -8.03
N ILE A 47 37.32 -5.73 -8.49
CA ILE A 47 36.93 -5.58 -9.92
C ILE A 47 36.95 -4.09 -10.32
N ALA A 48 36.82 -3.17 -9.35
CA ALA A 48 36.87 -1.73 -9.61
C ALA A 48 38.30 -1.16 -9.68
N LEU A 49 39.33 -1.98 -9.48
CA LEU A 49 40.71 -1.57 -9.67
C LEU A 49 40.95 -1.27 -11.16
N ALA A 50 41.81 -0.30 -11.45
CA ALA A 50 42.21 0.07 -12.81
C ALA A 50 43.19 -0.95 -13.43
N ASP A 51 42.98 -2.24 -13.16
CA ASP A 51 43.79 -3.35 -13.67
C ASP A 51 43.02 -4.11 -14.75
N THR A 52 43.75 -4.71 -15.69
CA THR A 52 43.18 -5.54 -16.75
C THR A 52 42.83 -6.96 -16.27
N ASP A 53 43.43 -7.41 -15.16
CA ASP A 53 43.23 -8.76 -14.64
C ASP A 53 42.17 -8.81 -13.53
N ILE A 54 41.20 -9.73 -13.65
CA ILE A 54 40.17 -9.95 -12.63
C ILE A 54 40.75 -10.82 -11.51
N ILE A 55 41.38 -10.19 -10.52
CA ILE A 55 41.96 -10.88 -9.35
C ILE A 55 41.14 -10.56 -8.10
N LEU A 56 40.33 -11.52 -7.63
CA LEU A 56 39.50 -11.37 -6.43
C LEU A 56 40.30 -11.41 -5.12
N PHE A 57 41.38 -12.20 -5.09
CA PHE A 57 42.27 -12.33 -3.94
C PHE A 57 43.72 -12.06 -4.38
N PRO A 58 44.19 -10.80 -4.32
CA PRO A 58 45.56 -10.48 -4.69
C PRO A 58 46.55 -11.16 -3.74
N SER A 59 47.64 -11.71 -4.28
CA SER A 59 48.73 -12.27 -3.48
C SER A 59 49.40 -11.17 -2.64
N SER A 60 49.87 -11.50 -1.44
CA SER A 60 50.50 -10.54 -0.48
C SER A 60 51.72 -9.80 -1.01
N SER A 61 52.32 -10.26 -2.11
CA SER A 61 53.41 -9.58 -2.84
C SER A 61 52.94 -8.45 -3.77
N PHE A 62 51.67 -8.44 -4.18
CA PHE A 62 51.11 -7.44 -5.10
C PHE A 62 50.59 -6.19 -4.37
N THR A 63 50.08 -6.36 -3.14
CA THR A 63 49.50 -5.28 -2.33
C THR A 63 50.53 -4.35 -1.66
N ALA A 64 51.78 -4.77 -1.54
CA ALA A 64 52.81 -4.00 -0.83
C ALA A 64 53.46 -2.88 -1.69
N ASN A 65 53.45 -3.01 -3.03
CA ASN A 65 54.18 -2.11 -3.92
C ASN A 65 53.30 -1.19 -4.78
N CYS A 66 51.99 -1.41 -4.83
CA CYS A 66 51.08 -0.58 -5.62
C CYS A 66 49.85 -0.22 -4.80
N THR A 67 49.82 0.99 -4.24
CA THR A 67 48.56 1.64 -3.84
C THR A 67 47.83 2.03 -5.12
N MET A 68 47.20 1.06 -5.77
CA MET A 68 46.44 1.32 -7.00
C MET A 68 45.17 2.10 -6.66
N GLU A 69 45.02 3.26 -7.28
CA GLU A 69 43.85 4.09 -7.11
C GLU A 69 42.63 3.44 -7.77
N TYR A 70 41.52 3.39 -7.05
CA TYR A 70 40.25 2.94 -7.62
C TYR A 70 39.77 3.96 -8.66
N ASN A 71 39.31 3.46 -9.80
CA ASN A 71 38.60 4.31 -10.73
C ASN A 71 37.17 4.53 -10.23
N SER A 72 36.81 5.78 -9.94
CA SER A 72 35.50 6.16 -9.40
C SER A 72 34.32 5.66 -10.26
N VAL A 73 34.49 5.56 -11.58
CA VAL A 73 33.43 5.09 -12.48
C VAL A 73 33.22 3.59 -12.35
N PHE A 74 34.30 2.79 -12.35
CA PHE A 74 34.21 1.34 -12.19
C PHE A 74 33.74 0.96 -10.78
N ARG A 75 34.12 1.75 -9.77
CA ARG A 75 33.63 1.61 -8.40
C ARG A 75 32.10 1.76 -8.30
N ILE A 76 31.56 2.85 -8.85
CA ILE A 76 30.10 3.07 -8.85
C ILE A 76 29.40 2.01 -9.70
N GLY A 77 29.96 1.63 -10.85
CA GLY A 77 29.41 0.61 -11.73
C GLY A 77 29.33 -0.77 -11.07
N THR A 78 30.40 -1.21 -10.41
CA THR A 78 30.45 -2.48 -9.68
C THR A 78 29.47 -2.48 -8.50
N ALA A 79 29.41 -1.40 -7.73
CA ALA A 79 28.44 -1.24 -6.65
C ALA A 79 26.99 -1.32 -7.16
N PHE A 80 26.67 -0.63 -8.27
CA PHE A 80 25.35 -0.66 -8.88
C PHE A 80 24.97 -2.06 -9.37
N LEU A 81 25.89 -2.78 -10.02
CA LEU A 81 25.64 -4.15 -10.49
C LEU A 81 25.38 -5.12 -9.33
N VAL A 82 26.12 -4.99 -8.23
CA VAL A 82 25.89 -5.81 -7.03
C VAL A 82 24.55 -5.47 -6.37
N LEU A 83 24.20 -4.19 -6.25
CA LEU A 83 22.89 -3.74 -5.75
C LEU A 83 21.75 -4.31 -6.60
N LEU A 84 21.84 -4.19 -7.92
CA LEU A 84 20.83 -4.69 -8.84
C LEU A 84 20.73 -6.23 -8.79
N GLY A 85 21.86 -6.93 -8.84
CA GLY A 85 21.90 -8.40 -8.81
C GLY A 85 21.30 -8.98 -7.53
N THR A 86 21.70 -8.44 -6.37
CA THR A 86 21.14 -8.87 -5.07
C THR A 86 19.66 -8.53 -4.93
N ALA A 87 19.18 -7.42 -5.51
CA ALA A 87 17.77 -7.06 -5.52
C ALA A 87 16.94 -8.02 -6.39
N ILE A 88 17.44 -8.39 -7.57
CA ILE A 88 16.79 -9.37 -8.45
C ILE A 88 16.68 -10.73 -7.74
N ILE A 89 17.75 -11.20 -7.09
CA ILE A 89 17.74 -12.46 -6.35
C ILE A 89 16.71 -12.42 -5.22
N GLN A 90 16.67 -11.34 -4.43
CA GLN A 90 15.68 -11.20 -3.36
C GLN A 90 14.25 -11.11 -3.89
N TYR A 91 14.04 -10.40 -5.01
CA TYR A 91 12.73 -10.27 -5.63
C TYR A 91 12.23 -11.62 -6.18
N LEU A 92 13.09 -12.39 -6.84
CA LEU A 92 12.79 -13.75 -7.29
C LEU A 92 12.49 -14.67 -6.11
N PHE A 93 13.28 -14.57 -5.04
CA PHE A 93 13.02 -15.34 -3.81
C PHE A 93 11.64 -15.01 -3.22
N TYR A 94 11.28 -13.72 -3.18
CA TYR A 94 9.98 -13.26 -2.71
C TYR A 94 8.82 -13.85 -3.56
N ILE A 95 8.90 -13.78 -4.89
CA ILE A 95 7.84 -14.29 -5.76
C ILE A 95 7.73 -15.81 -5.70
N ILE A 96 8.85 -16.52 -5.80
CA ILE A 96 8.87 -17.97 -5.96
C ILE A 96 8.55 -18.67 -4.64
N PHE A 97 9.15 -18.21 -3.54
CA PHE A 97 9.04 -18.87 -2.24
C PHE A 97 8.06 -18.16 -1.34
N TYR A 98 8.27 -16.88 -1.04
CA TYR A 98 7.46 -16.19 -0.03
C TYR A 98 5.97 -16.13 -0.41
N GLN A 99 5.67 -15.65 -1.61
CA GLN A 99 4.28 -15.48 -2.05
C GLN A 99 3.56 -16.82 -2.25
N ARG A 100 4.28 -17.89 -2.62
CA ARG A 100 3.67 -19.22 -2.84
C ARG A 100 3.50 -20.03 -1.56
N LEU A 101 4.45 -19.95 -0.62
CA LEU A 101 4.46 -20.77 0.59
C LEU A 101 3.71 -20.13 1.75
N ILE A 102 3.86 -18.81 1.93
CA ILE A 102 3.32 -18.08 3.09
C ILE A 102 2.02 -17.34 2.70
N GLY A 103 1.89 -16.98 1.42
CA GLY A 103 0.73 -16.27 0.89
C GLY A 103 0.96 -14.77 0.71
N ASP A 104 0.08 -14.15 -0.07
CA ASP A 104 0.12 -12.72 -0.37
C ASP A 104 -0.63 -11.93 0.71
N LYS A 105 0.10 -11.13 1.51
CA LYS A 105 -0.49 -10.27 2.55
C LYS A 105 -1.59 -9.36 2.01
N ILE A 106 -1.50 -8.90 0.77
CA ILE A 106 -2.51 -8.04 0.16
C ILE A 106 -3.82 -8.80 -0.10
N ILE A 107 -3.74 -10.07 -0.53
CA ILE A 107 -4.93 -10.92 -0.72
C ILE A 107 -5.56 -11.21 0.63
N ASN A 108 -4.75 -11.61 1.62
CA ASN A 108 -5.23 -11.88 2.98
C ASN A 108 -5.98 -10.66 3.55
N PHE A 109 -5.50 -9.44 3.27
CA PHE A 109 -6.19 -8.21 3.68
C PHE A 109 -7.54 -8.01 2.98
N ILE A 110 -7.65 -8.29 1.68
CA ILE A 110 -8.93 -8.19 0.94
C ILE A 110 -9.93 -9.24 1.43
N ASP A 111 -9.46 -10.48 1.61
CA ASP A 111 -10.25 -11.57 2.17
C ASP A 111 -10.74 -11.21 3.57
N LEU A 112 -9.88 -10.59 4.37
CA LEU A 112 -10.26 -10.11 5.69
C LEU A 112 -11.37 -9.05 5.64
N CYS A 113 -11.29 -8.10 4.71
CA CYS A 113 -12.34 -7.10 4.53
C CYS A 113 -13.69 -7.77 4.26
N SER A 114 -13.68 -8.84 3.45
CA SER A 114 -14.86 -9.64 3.08
C SER A 114 -15.45 -10.41 4.26
N VAL A 115 -14.60 -11.14 5.00
CA VAL A 115 -15.01 -11.90 6.20
C VAL A 115 -15.50 -10.97 7.31
N SER A 116 -14.82 -9.82 7.46
CA SER A 116 -15.19 -8.78 8.42
C SER A 116 -16.33 -7.90 7.94
N ASN A 117 -16.93 -8.16 6.78
CA ASN A 117 -18.04 -7.40 6.21
C ASN A 117 -17.83 -5.86 6.23
N ILE A 118 -16.61 -5.40 5.94
CA ILE A 118 -16.21 -3.97 5.91
C ILE A 118 -15.67 -3.62 4.53
N SER A 119 -16.26 -2.61 3.91
CA SER A 119 -15.74 -2.03 2.69
C SER A 119 -14.88 -0.80 2.98
N ILE A 120 -13.86 -0.57 2.14
CA ILE A 120 -12.91 0.51 2.32
C ILE A 120 -12.93 1.41 1.09
N ILE A 121 -13.08 2.71 1.32
CA ILE A 121 -12.90 3.74 0.29
C ILE A 121 -11.61 4.49 0.61
N ILE A 122 -10.70 4.55 -0.37
CA ILE A 122 -9.42 5.23 -0.26
C ILE A 122 -9.36 6.30 -1.33
N LEU A 123 -9.26 7.58 -0.94
CA LEU A 123 -9.06 8.68 -1.89
C LEU A 123 -7.59 9.10 -1.85
N ASP A 124 -6.89 8.91 -2.97
CA ASP A 124 -5.50 9.39 -3.15
C ASP A 124 -5.47 10.82 -3.71
N GLN A 125 -6.41 11.15 -4.59
CA GLN A 125 -6.60 12.47 -5.18
C GLN A 125 -8.02 12.99 -4.93
N ILE A 126 -8.34 14.16 -5.50
CA ILE A 126 -9.64 14.80 -5.30
C ILE A 126 -10.78 14.00 -5.95
N TYR A 127 -10.55 13.52 -7.18
CA TYR A 127 -11.55 12.83 -8.01
C TYR A 127 -11.19 11.36 -8.32
N HIS A 128 -10.09 10.88 -7.76
CA HIS A 128 -9.57 9.53 -7.98
C HIS A 128 -9.32 8.86 -6.63
N GLY A 129 -9.47 7.54 -6.62
CA GLY A 129 -9.26 6.70 -5.46
C GLY A 129 -9.50 5.24 -5.78
N TYR A 130 -9.65 4.45 -4.74
CA TYR A 130 -9.85 3.00 -4.80
C TYR A 130 -10.99 2.62 -3.86
N TYR A 131 -11.71 1.58 -4.23
CA TYR A 131 -12.76 0.98 -3.45
C TYR A 131 -12.47 -0.52 -3.31
N ILE A 132 -12.39 -0.98 -2.08
CA ILE A 132 -12.28 -2.40 -1.73
C ILE A 132 -13.64 -2.81 -1.19
N HIS A 133 -14.33 -3.64 -1.95
CA HIS A 133 -15.59 -4.23 -1.57
C HIS A 133 -15.34 -5.38 -0.59
N GLY A 134 -15.87 -5.23 0.62
CA GLY A 134 -15.76 -6.25 1.64
C GLY A 134 -17.12 -6.60 2.20
N ARG A 135 -18.15 -6.80 1.36
CA ARG A 135 -19.43 -7.33 1.85
C ARG A 135 -19.29 -8.85 2.00
N SER A 136 -19.63 -9.37 3.18
CA SER A 136 -19.62 -10.81 3.40
C SER A 136 -20.69 -11.47 2.52
N PRO A 137 -20.38 -12.56 1.79
CA PRO A 137 -21.37 -13.29 0.99
C PRO A 137 -22.49 -13.90 1.85
N HIS A 138 -22.23 -14.09 3.15
CA HIS A 138 -23.20 -14.62 4.10
C HIS A 138 -24.00 -13.53 4.82
N GLY A 139 -23.68 -12.24 4.62
CA GLY A 139 -24.36 -11.09 5.25
C GLY A 139 -24.14 -10.94 6.77
N ILE A 140 -23.60 -11.96 7.42
CA ILE A 140 -23.28 -12.00 8.85
C ILE A 140 -21.77 -12.09 9.03
N SER A 141 -21.29 -11.44 10.08
CA SER A 141 -19.89 -11.35 10.54
C SER A 141 -19.93 -11.23 12.07
N ASP A 142 -18.89 -11.66 12.78
CA ASP A 142 -18.88 -11.87 14.25
C ASP A 142 -19.63 -13.13 14.70
N VAL A 143 -19.40 -14.25 14.01
CA VAL A 143 -19.99 -15.55 14.36
C VAL A 143 -18.99 -16.44 15.11
N ASN A 144 -19.48 -17.48 15.77
CA ASN A 144 -18.62 -18.44 16.46
C ASN A 144 -17.72 -19.17 15.45
N ILE A 145 -16.56 -19.68 15.88
CA ILE A 145 -15.58 -20.37 15.03
C ILE A 145 -16.23 -21.49 14.22
N LYS A 146 -17.17 -22.22 14.82
CA LYS A 146 -17.92 -23.28 14.14
C LYS A 146 -18.69 -22.76 12.91
N ASP A 147 -19.34 -21.61 13.05
CA ASP A 147 -20.11 -21.01 11.96
C ASP A 147 -19.19 -20.45 10.88
N ILE A 148 -18.01 -19.93 11.25
CA ILE A 148 -16.98 -19.52 10.28
C ILE A 148 -16.55 -20.73 9.43
N ILE A 149 -16.23 -21.86 10.07
CA ILE A 149 -15.83 -23.09 9.36
C ILE A 149 -16.94 -23.54 8.41
N MET A 150 -18.20 -23.58 8.88
CA MET A 150 -19.33 -23.96 8.04
C MET A 150 -19.54 -23.01 6.84
N ASN A 151 -19.33 -21.71 7.05
CA ASN A 151 -19.44 -20.71 6.00
C ASN A 151 -18.33 -20.87 4.95
N LEU A 152 -17.09 -21.08 5.38
CA LEU A 152 -15.95 -21.36 4.50
C LEU A 152 -16.14 -22.68 3.73
N GLU A 153 -16.69 -23.73 4.36
CA GLU A 153 -17.03 -24.97 3.65
C GLU A 153 -18.10 -24.73 2.58
N ARG A 154 -19.14 -23.95 2.87
CA ARG A 154 -20.17 -23.60 1.89
C ARG A 154 -19.60 -22.77 0.74
N GLU A 155 -18.68 -21.86 1.03
CA GLU A 155 -17.98 -21.09 0.01
C GLU A 155 -17.09 -21.98 -0.87
N SER A 156 -16.33 -22.90 -0.27
CA SER A 156 -15.49 -23.86 -1.01
C SER A 156 -16.29 -24.75 -1.96
N ARG A 157 -17.54 -25.07 -1.60
CA ARG A 157 -18.47 -25.85 -2.42
C ARG A 157 -19.29 -24.98 -3.38
N SER A 158 -18.99 -23.69 -3.48
CA SER A 158 -19.73 -22.70 -4.29
C SER A 158 -21.24 -22.67 -4.01
N MET A 159 -21.63 -22.98 -2.76
CA MET A 159 -23.02 -23.02 -2.29
C MET A 159 -23.47 -21.66 -1.72
N SER A 160 -22.66 -20.62 -1.85
CA SER A 160 -22.89 -19.27 -1.31
C SER A 160 -22.74 -18.23 -2.41
N GLY A 161 -23.25 -17.02 -2.17
CA GLY A 161 -23.08 -15.90 -3.09
C GLY A 161 -21.60 -15.59 -3.34
N THR A 162 -21.30 -14.97 -4.48
CA THR A 162 -19.95 -14.51 -4.79
C THR A 162 -19.60 -13.27 -3.97
N ARG A 163 -18.28 -13.03 -3.77
CA ARG A 163 -17.79 -11.90 -2.95
C ARG A 163 -17.74 -10.55 -3.68
N GLY A 164 -18.09 -10.50 -4.97
CA GLY A 164 -17.97 -9.27 -5.76
C GLY A 164 -19.13 -8.29 -5.57
N LEU A 165 -18.93 -7.07 -6.07
CA LEU A 165 -19.91 -5.98 -5.92
C LEU A 165 -21.19 -6.20 -6.75
N GLN A 166 -21.08 -6.84 -7.92
CA GLN A 166 -22.24 -7.18 -8.75
C GLN A 166 -22.71 -8.61 -8.45
N ALA A 167 -23.99 -8.89 -8.67
CA ALA A 167 -24.51 -10.24 -8.56
C ALA A 167 -23.72 -11.17 -9.49
N ASN A 168 -23.23 -12.29 -8.93
CA ASN A 168 -22.41 -13.30 -9.62
C ASN A 168 -21.02 -12.81 -10.08
N SER A 169 -20.54 -11.67 -9.57
CA SER A 169 -19.20 -11.18 -9.84
C SER A 169 -18.26 -11.55 -8.69
N ILE A 170 -16.98 -11.77 -8.99
CA ILE A 170 -15.95 -12.16 -8.01
C ILE A 170 -15.06 -10.96 -7.65
N GLU A 171 -15.12 -9.91 -8.46
CA GLU A 171 -14.22 -8.76 -8.37
C GLU A 171 -14.59 -7.87 -7.19
N GLN A 172 -13.59 -7.63 -6.35
CA GLN A 172 -13.75 -6.90 -5.09
C GLN A 172 -13.06 -5.55 -5.10
N ILE A 173 -12.08 -5.35 -5.98
CA ILE A 173 -11.26 -4.16 -6.01
C ILE A 173 -11.68 -3.32 -7.21
N PHE A 174 -11.87 -2.04 -6.95
CA PHE A 174 -12.26 -1.09 -7.97
C PHE A 174 -11.41 0.18 -7.88
N ILE A 175 -10.97 0.71 -9.01
CA ILE A 175 -10.49 2.09 -9.11
C ILE A 175 -11.73 2.97 -9.22
N MET A 176 -11.81 3.96 -8.34
CA MET A 176 -12.97 4.82 -8.24
C MET A 176 -12.65 6.20 -8.81
N LYS A 177 -13.50 6.65 -9.73
CA LYS A 177 -13.54 8.01 -10.22
C LYS A 177 -14.83 8.68 -9.82
N ILE A 178 -14.66 9.86 -9.24
CA ILE A 178 -15.72 10.61 -8.60
C ILE A 178 -15.92 11.92 -9.33
N ASN A 179 -17.18 12.32 -9.48
CA ASN A 179 -17.59 13.58 -10.06
C ASN A 179 -17.52 14.73 -9.04
N LYS A 180 -17.57 15.96 -9.56
CA LYS A 180 -17.43 17.17 -8.72
C LYS A 180 -18.57 17.30 -7.70
N THR A 181 -19.79 16.91 -8.08
CA THR A 181 -20.98 17.06 -7.23
C THR A 181 -20.95 16.09 -6.05
N PHE A 182 -20.59 14.83 -6.26
CA PHE A 182 -20.36 13.86 -5.20
C PHE A 182 -19.20 14.30 -4.31
N ARG A 183 -18.10 14.77 -4.91
CA ARG A 183 -16.93 15.22 -4.15
C ARG A 183 -17.27 16.40 -3.22
N ALA A 184 -18.03 17.38 -3.71
CA ALA A 184 -18.47 18.50 -2.90
C ALA A 184 -19.34 18.06 -1.71
N GLN A 185 -20.25 17.12 -1.94
CA GLN A 185 -21.09 16.57 -0.87
C GLN A 185 -20.29 15.77 0.15
N TYR A 186 -19.34 14.94 -0.32
CA TYR A 186 -18.41 14.22 0.53
C TYR A 186 -17.59 15.19 1.41
N ASP A 187 -17.02 16.24 0.82
CA ASP A 187 -16.21 17.22 1.55
C ASP A 187 -17.04 17.99 2.59
N LEU A 188 -18.31 18.29 2.30
CA LEU A 188 -19.22 18.91 3.26
C LEU A 188 -19.44 18.01 4.50
N LEU A 189 -19.78 16.74 4.28
CA LEU A 189 -19.98 15.77 5.37
C LEU A 189 -18.67 15.49 6.12
N PHE A 190 -17.55 15.39 5.40
CA PHE A 190 -16.24 15.16 5.99
C PHE A 190 -15.75 16.35 6.81
N ARG A 191 -16.01 17.60 6.40
CA ARG A 191 -15.66 18.80 7.18
C ARG A 191 -16.42 18.85 8.50
N GLN A 192 -17.73 18.57 8.47
CA GLN A 192 -18.53 18.48 9.71
C GLN A 192 -17.89 17.51 10.70
N TYR A 193 -17.48 16.33 10.22
CA TYR A 193 -16.75 15.35 11.01
C TYR A 193 -15.37 15.85 11.49
N TYR A 194 -14.57 16.45 10.60
CA TYR A 194 -13.18 16.85 10.88
C TYR A 194 -13.08 18.01 11.88
N ASP A 195 -14.00 18.98 11.81
CA ASP A 195 -14.02 20.14 12.71
C ASP A 195 -14.18 19.71 14.18
N TYR A 196 -14.87 18.60 14.44
CA TYR A 196 -15.01 18.02 15.79
C TYR A 196 -13.80 17.23 16.27
N ILE A 197 -12.79 16.96 15.45
CA ILE A 197 -11.53 16.28 15.85
C ILE A 197 -10.46 17.29 16.30
N GLY A 198 -10.67 18.59 16.05
CA GLY A 198 -9.72 19.66 16.37
C GLY A 198 -9.40 19.82 17.88
N PRO A 199 -8.21 20.32 18.25
CA PRO A 199 -7.82 20.49 19.64
C PRO A 199 -8.53 21.71 20.26
N ARG A 200 -9.73 21.54 20.81
CA ARG A 200 -10.40 22.55 21.64
C ARG A 200 -11.06 21.96 22.90
N ARG A 201 -10.45 22.34 24.02
CA ARG A 201 -10.88 22.71 25.40
C ARG A 201 -12.15 22.10 26.06
N LYS A 202 -12.01 21.96 27.39
CA LYS A 202 -12.93 21.69 28.53
C LYS A 202 -13.60 20.30 28.62
N ARG A 203 -13.46 19.70 29.80
CA ARG A 203 -13.77 18.29 30.15
C ARG A 203 -15.28 17.97 30.28
N LYS A 204 -16.14 19.00 30.43
CA LYS A 204 -17.60 18.85 30.61
C LYS A 204 -18.38 18.65 29.31
N ASP A 205 -17.75 18.89 28.15
CA ASP A 205 -18.39 18.80 26.83
C ASP A 205 -18.01 17.52 26.06
N ILE A 206 -17.35 16.55 26.72
CA ILE A 206 -16.80 15.36 26.06
C ILE A 206 -17.92 14.45 25.53
N GLU A 207 -18.90 14.10 26.35
CA GLU A 207 -19.97 13.17 26.00
C GLU A 207 -20.84 13.71 24.86
N ARG A 208 -21.32 14.95 25.00
CA ARG A 208 -22.07 15.64 23.94
C ARG A 208 -21.27 15.75 22.64
N ARG A 209 -19.96 15.96 22.72
CA ARG A 209 -19.09 16.03 21.54
C ARG A 209 -18.87 14.65 20.91
N THR A 210 -18.70 13.61 21.70
CA THR A 210 -18.59 12.23 21.19
C THR A 210 -19.86 11.81 20.48
N ASP A 211 -21.03 12.22 20.99
CA ASP A 211 -22.31 11.95 20.33
C ASP A 211 -22.41 12.65 18.98
N ILE A 212 -22.06 13.94 18.92
CA ILE A 212 -22.07 14.70 17.66
C ILE A 212 -21.06 14.13 16.67
N LEU A 213 -19.84 13.82 17.12
CA LEU A 213 -18.79 13.20 16.30
C LEU A 213 -19.25 11.87 15.71
N PHE A 214 -19.86 11.02 16.55
CA PHE A 214 -20.39 9.73 16.13
C PHE A 214 -21.54 9.90 15.14
N GLN A 215 -22.44 10.86 15.37
CA GLN A 215 -23.53 11.18 14.44
C GLN A 215 -23.00 11.67 13.09
N SER A 216 -21.99 12.55 13.07
CA SER A 216 -21.33 13.00 11.84
C SER A 216 -20.68 11.85 11.09
N TYR A 217 -20.00 10.94 11.80
CA TYR A 217 -19.44 9.73 11.19
C TYR A 217 -20.51 8.81 10.62
N GLN A 218 -21.60 8.57 11.34
CA GLN A 218 -22.72 7.78 10.85
C GLN A 218 -23.35 8.39 9.59
N ASN A 219 -23.51 9.73 9.54
CA ASN A 219 -24.05 10.41 8.38
C ASN A 219 -23.15 10.23 7.15
N LEU A 220 -21.83 10.37 7.33
CA LEU A 220 -20.86 10.11 6.26
C LEU A 220 -20.92 8.64 5.81
N ASN A 221 -20.95 7.70 6.75
CA ASN A 221 -21.00 6.28 6.42
C ASN A 221 -22.30 5.91 5.68
N ARG A 222 -23.46 6.40 6.15
CA ARG A 222 -24.75 6.19 5.47
C ARG A 222 -24.74 6.75 4.05
N PHE A 223 -24.16 7.93 3.84
CA PHE A 223 -24.00 8.50 2.50
C PHE A 223 -23.17 7.61 1.58
N LEU A 224 -22.03 7.08 2.08
CA LEU A 224 -21.17 6.18 1.30
C LEU A 224 -21.84 4.82 1.03
N CYS A 225 -22.54 4.24 2.00
CA CYS A 225 -23.33 3.02 1.80
C CYS A 225 -24.41 3.24 0.74
N ALA A 226 -25.19 4.32 0.88
CA ALA A 226 -26.24 4.70 -0.08
C ALA A 226 -25.69 4.92 -1.50
N TYR A 227 -24.49 5.47 -1.62
CA TYR A 227 -23.80 5.60 -2.89
C TYR A 227 -23.46 4.24 -3.52
N ILE A 228 -22.80 3.34 -2.77
CA ILE A 228 -22.43 2.01 -3.26
C ILE A 228 -23.66 1.15 -3.60
N ASP A 229 -24.69 1.19 -2.75
CA ASP A 229 -25.97 0.48 -2.94
C ASP A 229 -26.83 1.08 -4.08
N ARG A 230 -26.33 2.12 -4.77
CA ARG A 230 -27.03 2.83 -5.87
C ARG A 230 -28.37 3.41 -5.45
N SER A 231 -28.56 3.73 -4.17
CA SER A 231 -29.81 4.30 -3.66
C SER A 231 -29.92 5.81 -3.88
N LEU A 232 -28.87 6.45 -4.44
CA LEU A 232 -28.79 7.88 -4.72
C LEU A 232 -28.86 8.14 -6.24
N PRO A 233 -30.03 8.51 -6.81
CA PRO A 233 -30.18 8.74 -8.25
C PRO A 233 -29.27 9.85 -8.79
N THR A 234 -28.92 10.83 -7.95
CA THR A 234 -28.07 11.96 -8.30
C THR A 234 -26.61 11.58 -8.53
N TYR A 235 -26.14 10.50 -7.90
CA TYR A 235 -24.74 10.10 -7.90
C TYR A 235 -24.57 8.68 -8.44
N GLN A 236 -25.19 8.39 -9.59
CA GLN A 236 -25.01 7.09 -10.22
C GLN A 236 -23.56 6.86 -10.64
N TYR A 237 -23.15 5.59 -10.64
CA TYR A 237 -21.84 5.17 -11.10
C TYR A 237 -21.98 3.97 -12.05
N PHE A 238 -21.06 3.88 -13.00
CA PHE A 238 -20.96 2.75 -13.91
C PHE A 238 -19.76 1.88 -13.58
N ILE A 239 -19.94 0.57 -13.63
CA ILE A 239 -18.85 -0.39 -13.48
C ILE A 239 -18.34 -0.74 -14.88
N ARG A 240 -17.02 -0.62 -15.10
CA ARG A 240 -16.40 -0.85 -16.40
C ARG A 240 -15.04 -1.55 -16.25
N ASN A 241 -14.64 -2.30 -17.28
CA ASN A 241 -13.27 -2.79 -17.41
C ASN A 241 -12.37 -1.76 -18.12
N ARG A 242 -11.11 -1.64 -17.69
CA ARG A 242 -10.09 -0.85 -18.40
C ARG A 242 -9.65 -1.58 -19.67
N TYR A 243 -9.49 -0.83 -20.75
CA TYR A 243 -8.90 -1.36 -21.98
C TYR A 243 -7.40 -1.63 -21.80
N LEU A 244 -6.83 -2.47 -22.66
CA LEU A 244 -5.41 -2.82 -22.62
C LEU A 244 -4.49 -1.59 -22.67
N LEU A 245 -4.76 -0.65 -23.59
CA LEU A 245 -3.99 0.60 -23.66
C LEU A 245 -4.14 1.43 -22.38
N GLU A 246 -5.34 1.47 -21.81
CA GLU A 246 -5.57 2.20 -20.55
C GLU A 246 -4.78 1.60 -19.41
N LYS A 247 -4.65 0.26 -19.36
CA LYS A 247 -3.84 -0.45 -18.38
C LYS A 247 -2.35 -0.16 -18.57
N ILE A 248 -1.83 -0.29 -19.80
CA ILE A 248 -0.41 -0.10 -20.12
C ILE A 248 0.06 1.33 -19.78
N PHE A 249 -0.66 2.34 -20.25
CA PHE A 249 -0.27 3.74 -20.01
C PHE A 249 -0.67 4.25 -18.63
N ASN A 250 -1.40 3.43 -17.87
CA ASN A 250 -2.09 3.84 -16.67
C ASN A 250 -2.87 5.18 -16.84
N TYR A 251 -3.41 5.39 -18.04
CA TYR A 251 -4.11 6.61 -18.45
C TYR A 251 -5.46 6.24 -19.05
N GLU A 252 -6.44 7.13 -19.00
CA GLU A 252 -7.77 6.86 -19.55
C GLU A 252 -7.98 7.62 -20.84
N PHE A 253 -8.37 6.89 -21.88
CA PHE A 253 -8.52 7.46 -23.22
C PHE A 253 -9.95 7.93 -23.51
N GLN A 254 -10.95 7.47 -22.74
CA GLN A 254 -12.36 7.61 -23.12
C GLN A 254 -13.24 8.40 -22.16
N THR A 255 -12.67 9.13 -21.21
CA THR A 255 -13.46 9.84 -20.20
C THR A 255 -14.29 11.01 -20.79
N SER A 256 -14.04 11.48 -22.01
CA SER A 256 -14.71 12.66 -22.59
C SER A 256 -15.80 12.41 -23.63
N LEU A 257 -16.08 11.15 -24.03
CA LEU A 257 -16.96 10.90 -25.19
C LEU A 257 -18.44 10.74 -24.84
N ASN A 258 -18.77 10.29 -23.62
CA ASN A 258 -20.16 10.13 -23.18
C ASN A 258 -20.68 11.33 -22.36
N SER A 259 -19.84 12.35 -22.12
CA SER A 259 -20.24 13.63 -21.53
C SER A 259 -20.98 14.51 -22.54
N GLY A 260 -21.95 13.94 -23.25
CA GLY A 260 -22.89 14.70 -24.06
C GLY A 260 -23.77 15.54 -23.13
N LEU A 261 -23.67 16.86 -23.27
CA LEU A 261 -24.64 17.87 -22.82
C LEU A 261 -24.64 18.34 -21.35
N SER A 262 -24.05 17.64 -20.36
CA SER A 262 -24.14 18.08 -18.95
C SER A 262 -22.87 18.68 -18.33
N GLY A 263 -21.68 18.55 -18.96
CA GLY A 263 -20.42 19.08 -18.41
C GLY A 263 -19.97 18.43 -17.07
N ASN A 264 -20.79 17.58 -16.47
CA ASN A 264 -20.44 16.72 -15.35
C ASN A 264 -20.06 15.34 -15.87
N MET A 265 -18.89 14.88 -15.44
CA MET A 265 -18.43 13.52 -15.63
C MET A 265 -19.26 12.60 -14.74
N ASP A 266 -19.65 11.43 -15.24
CA ASP A 266 -20.28 10.42 -14.39
C ASP A 266 -19.26 9.78 -13.44
N ASN A 267 -19.73 9.24 -12.32
CA ASN A 267 -18.86 8.45 -11.47
C ASN A 267 -18.57 7.11 -12.15
N LEU A 268 -17.34 6.61 -12.03
CA LEU A 268 -16.92 5.35 -12.65
C LEU A 268 -16.20 4.47 -11.63
N LEU A 269 -16.51 3.18 -11.65
CA LEU A 269 -15.77 2.15 -10.93
C LEU A 269 -15.14 1.22 -11.96
N PHE A 270 -13.81 1.23 -12.02
CA PHE A 270 -13.08 0.30 -12.87
C PHE A 270 -12.69 -0.94 -12.10
N ILE A 271 -12.97 -2.12 -12.64
CA ILE A 271 -12.51 -3.38 -12.05
C ILE A 271 -10.97 -3.42 -12.05
N ASP A 272 -10.39 -3.76 -10.90
CA ASP A 272 -8.94 -3.79 -10.69
C ASP A 272 -8.46 -5.19 -10.24
N ASN A 273 -8.09 -6.03 -11.21
CA ASN A 273 -7.52 -7.35 -10.93
C ASN A 273 -6.01 -7.31 -10.58
N GLU A 274 -5.35 -6.18 -10.83
CA GLU A 274 -3.90 -6.01 -10.67
C GLU A 274 -3.54 -5.44 -9.29
N LYS A 275 -4.53 -5.15 -8.44
CA LYS A 275 -4.38 -4.58 -7.10
C LYS A 275 -3.62 -3.24 -7.15
N ILE A 276 -3.98 -2.38 -8.08
CA ILE A 276 -3.35 -1.06 -8.31
C ILE A 276 -3.46 -0.16 -7.06
N PHE A 277 -4.45 -0.37 -6.19
CA PHE A 277 -4.55 0.33 -4.90
C PHE A 277 -3.28 0.21 -4.05
N THR A 278 -2.49 -0.84 -4.24
CA THR A 278 -1.22 -1.03 -3.55
C THR A 278 -0.19 0.06 -3.82
N LYS A 279 -0.35 0.88 -4.87
CA LYS A 279 0.49 2.08 -5.12
C LYS A 279 0.43 3.11 -3.99
N ILE A 280 -0.61 3.07 -3.16
CA ILE A 280 -0.69 3.92 -1.95
C ILE A 280 0.24 3.40 -0.84
N LEU A 281 0.63 2.12 -0.90
CA LEU A 281 1.47 1.43 0.08
C LEU A 281 2.91 1.35 -0.43
N PHE A 282 3.86 1.07 0.48
CA PHE A 282 5.24 0.78 0.06
C PHE A 282 5.31 -0.44 -0.86
N TYR A 283 4.39 -1.39 -0.70
CA TYR A 283 4.29 -2.57 -1.55
C TYR A 283 4.13 -2.28 -3.04
N GLY A 284 3.37 -1.24 -3.42
CA GLY A 284 3.18 -0.84 -4.82
C GLY A 284 4.31 0.06 -5.36
N GLU A 285 4.95 0.83 -4.48
CA GLU A 285 6.04 1.76 -4.80
C GLU A 285 7.44 1.18 -4.57
N GLU A 286 7.57 -0.15 -4.56
CA GLU A 286 8.83 -0.84 -4.27
C GLU A 286 9.96 -0.42 -5.24
N ASN A 287 9.65 -0.23 -6.52
CA ASN A 287 10.62 0.20 -7.53
C ASN A 287 11.17 1.60 -7.19
N SER A 288 10.28 2.54 -6.86
CA SER A 288 10.65 3.91 -6.48
C SER A 288 11.51 3.92 -5.21
N LEU A 289 11.14 3.11 -4.21
CA LEU A 289 11.90 2.96 -2.96
C LEU A 289 13.26 2.29 -3.18
N PHE A 290 13.35 1.32 -4.08
CA PHE A 290 14.61 0.67 -4.45
C PHE A 290 15.56 1.65 -5.16
N ILE A 291 15.05 2.42 -6.12
CA ILE A 291 15.82 3.45 -6.82
C ILE A 291 16.33 4.49 -5.82
N TRP A 292 15.47 4.95 -4.90
CA TRP A 292 15.88 5.90 -3.87
C TRP A 292 16.99 5.36 -2.96
N ASN A 293 16.88 4.12 -2.49
CA ASN A 293 17.93 3.47 -1.69
C ASN A 293 19.23 3.30 -2.49
N THR A 294 19.13 2.93 -3.77
CA THR A 294 20.28 2.73 -4.66
C THR A 294 21.02 4.04 -4.91
N ILE A 295 20.31 5.10 -5.29
CA ILE A 295 20.89 6.43 -5.51
C ILE A 295 21.53 6.94 -4.22
N THR A 296 20.87 6.77 -3.07
CA THR A 296 21.41 7.18 -1.77
C THR A 296 22.72 6.45 -1.46
N PHE A 297 22.76 5.14 -1.66
CA PHE A 297 23.98 4.35 -1.45
C PHE A 297 25.12 4.81 -2.35
N LEU A 298 24.86 4.95 -3.66
CA LEU A 298 25.89 5.35 -4.63
C LEU A 298 26.38 6.78 -4.40
N PHE A 299 25.48 7.70 -4.02
CA PHE A 299 25.84 9.08 -3.70
C PHE A 299 26.79 9.17 -2.51
N ILE A 300 26.54 8.38 -1.47
CA ILE A 300 27.37 8.38 -0.26
C ILE A 300 28.69 7.66 -0.52
N ASP A 301 28.68 6.57 -1.30
CA ASP A 301 29.92 5.92 -1.72
C ASP A 301 30.79 6.86 -2.57
N PHE A 302 30.19 7.64 -3.46
CA PHE A 302 30.90 8.64 -4.27
C PHE A 302 31.64 9.68 -3.41
N ILE A 303 30.99 10.19 -2.34
CA ILE A 303 31.60 11.19 -1.46
C ILE A 303 32.63 10.58 -0.51
N SER A 304 32.30 9.44 0.09
CA SER A 304 33.09 8.88 1.20
C SER A 304 34.12 7.85 0.77
N SER A 305 34.01 7.32 -0.46
CA SER A 305 34.77 6.16 -0.92
C SER A 305 34.74 5.00 0.09
N ASN A 306 33.61 4.82 0.78
CA ASN A 306 33.43 3.75 1.76
C ASN A 306 32.03 3.11 1.68
N TYR A 307 31.98 1.87 1.20
CA TYR A 307 30.75 1.09 1.09
C TYR A 307 30.04 0.85 2.43
N VAL A 308 30.80 0.67 3.53
CA VAL A 308 30.23 0.42 4.86
C VAL A 308 29.49 1.66 5.35
N LEU A 309 30.10 2.84 5.19
CA LEU A 309 29.45 4.10 5.55
C LEU A 309 28.20 4.34 4.68
N ALA A 310 28.29 4.07 3.37
CA ALA A 310 27.15 4.14 2.46
C ALA A 310 25.99 3.24 2.90
N ALA A 311 26.26 1.98 3.29
CA ALA A 311 25.24 1.07 3.79
C ALA A 311 24.58 1.56 5.09
N ILE A 312 25.37 2.04 6.05
CA ILE A 312 24.85 2.51 7.35
C ILE A 312 23.93 3.72 7.16
N ILE A 313 24.35 4.69 6.35
CA ILE A 313 23.56 5.91 6.16
C ILE A 313 22.30 5.60 5.33
N THR A 314 22.39 4.78 4.27
CA THR A 314 21.20 4.33 3.52
C THR A 314 20.22 3.58 4.42
N PHE A 315 20.71 2.72 5.31
CA PHE A 315 19.87 2.03 6.29
C PHE A 315 19.16 3.02 7.24
N LEU A 316 19.89 4.00 7.77
CA LEU A 316 19.35 5.01 8.68
C LEU A 316 18.29 5.88 7.99
N LEU A 317 18.54 6.32 6.75
CA LEU A 317 17.57 7.07 5.97
C LEU A 317 16.31 6.25 5.69
N ASN A 318 16.46 4.97 5.33
CA ASN A 318 15.31 4.08 5.13
C ASN A 318 14.52 3.87 6.45
N LEU A 319 15.19 3.77 7.60
CA LEU A 319 14.53 3.67 8.90
C LEU A 319 13.71 4.92 9.21
N ILE A 320 14.24 6.11 8.92
CA ILE A 320 13.52 7.38 9.06
C ILE A 320 12.30 7.40 8.13
N ALA A 321 12.45 6.99 6.87
CA ALA A 321 11.35 6.96 5.91
C ALA A 321 10.20 6.03 6.36
N VAL A 322 10.53 4.83 6.87
CA VAL A 322 9.56 3.88 7.45
C VAL A 322 8.89 4.47 8.69
N GLY A 323 9.67 5.08 9.60
CA GLY A 323 9.14 5.70 10.81
C GLY A 323 8.18 6.86 10.52
N LEU A 324 8.53 7.72 9.55
CA LEU A 324 7.66 8.80 9.07
C LEU A 324 6.38 8.25 8.43
N ARG A 325 6.49 7.25 7.55
CA ARG A 325 5.33 6.62 6.91
C ARG A 325 4.37 6.04 7.94
N ASN A 326 4.87 5.28 8.91
CA ASN A 326 4.05 4.70 9.98
C ASN A 326 3.40 5.77 10.86
N SER A 327 4.14 6.81 11.23
CA SER A 327 3.61 7.89 12.07
C SER A 327 2.50 8.68 11.36
N PHE A 328 2.72 9.07 10.10
CA PHE A 328 1.72 9.79 9.29
C PHE A 328 0.54 8.89 8.93
N GLY A 329 0.81 7.63 8.60
CA GLY A 329 -0.17 6.60 8.31
C GLY A 329 -1.15 6.37 9.45
N ARG A 330 -0.62 6.04 10.63
CA ARG A 330 -1.38 5.85 11.87
C ARG A 330 -2.19 7.08 12.25
N ARG A 331 -1.61 8.28 12.09
CA ARG A 331 -2.31 9.55 12.37
C ARG A 331 -3.46 9.79 11.38
N ASN A 332 -3.24 9.54 10.09
CA ASN A 332 -4.26 9.72 9.06
C ASN A 332 -5.40 8.71 9.22
N LEU A 333 -5.08 7.44 9.50
CA LEU A 333 -6.05 6.38 9.70
C LEU A 333 -6.93 6.66 10.92
N SER A 334 -6.32 6.97 12.07
CA SER A 334 -7.05 7.30 13.29
C SER A 334 -8.01 8.48 13.10
N LYS A 335 -7.55 9.55 12.42
CA LYS A 335 -8.40 10.71 12.13
C LYS A 335 -9.58 10.39 11.21
N LYS A 336 -9.45 9.45 10.27
CA LYS A 336 -10.49 9.17 9.26
C LYS A 336 -11.45 8.06 9.65
N THR A 337 -11.05 7.16 10.54
CA THR A 337 -11.81 5.93 10.86
C THR A 337 -12.41 5.92 12.27
N LEU A 338 -12.28 7.01 13.03
CA LEU A 338 -12.60 7.08 14.48
C LEU A 338 -11.83 6.09 15.37
N VAL A 339 -10.93 5.27 14.82
CA VAL A 339 -10.14 4.33 15.60
C VAL A 339 -9.11 5.09 16.43
N PRO A 340 -9.10 4.92 17.76
CA PRO A 340 -8.10 5.54 18.63
C PRO A 340 -6.69 5.17 18.21
N ARG A 341 -5.79 6.15 18.23
CA ARG A 341 -4.40 5.94 17.83
C ARG A 341 -3.74 4.85 18.66
N GLU A 342 -4.02 4.76 19.95
CA GLU A 342 -3.43 3.81 20.90
C GLU A 342 -3.63 2.36 20.50
N LEU A 343 -4.75 2.06 19.84
CA LEU A 343 -5.09 0.70 19.46
C LEU A 343 -4.43 0.31 18.12
N LEU A 344 -4.08 1.27 17.26
CA LEU A 344 -3.38 0.97 16.01
C LEU A 344 -1.95 0.48 16.30
N ILE A 345 -1.63 -0.74 15.88
CA ILE A 345 -0.30 -1.35 16.10
C ILE A 345 0.64 -0.98 14.95
#